data_AF-A0A699QAD2-F1
#
_entry.id   AF-A0A699QAD2-F1
#
_cell.length_a   1.000
_cell.length_b   1.000
_cell.length_c   1.000
_cell.angle_alpha   90.00
_cell.angle_beta   90.00
_cell.angle_gamma   90.00
#
_symmetry.space_group_name_H-M   'P 1'
#
loop_
_entity.id
_entity.type
_entity.pdbx_description
1 polymer ?
#
loop_
_entity_poly.entity_id
_entity_poly.type
_entity_poly.pdbx_seq_one_letter_code
_entity_poly.pdbx_strand_id
1 'polypeptide(L)'
;DKKNRLMRIDELHKFSDGTLNDVRNALDDRLKGIRMQYLPTTIWRKGDKDKAAAIIQAINKMLKTRRIMRSLERFVGGRQYEGDF
;
A
#
# COMPACT_ATOMS: atom_id res chain seq x y z
N ASP A 1 -6.82 -32.28 7.98
CA ASP A 1 -6.98 -31.44 6.77
C ASP A 1 -6.27 -30.06 6.85
N LYS A 2 -4.95 -30.03 7.09
CA LYS A 2 -4.19 -28.77 7.29
C LYS A 2 -3.46 -28.31 6.00
N LYS A 3 -3.05 -29.26 5.15
CA LYS A 3 -2.43 -29.01 3.84
C LYS A 3 -3.38 -28.32 2.85
N ASN A 4 -4.66 -28.68 2.86
CA ASN A 4 -5.65 -28.12 1.94
C ASN A 4 -5.94 -26.63 2.19
N ARG A 5 -5.92 -26.20 3.47
CA ARG A 5 -6.02 -24.77 3.83
C ARG A 5 -4.79 -23.95 3.40
N LEU A 6 -3.59 -24.54 3.48
CA LEU A 6 -2.36 -23.86 3.07
C LEU A 6 -2.33 -23.63 1.55
N MET A 7 -2.76 -24.61 0.74
CA MET A 7 -2.86 -24.43 -0.71
C MET A 7 -3.83 -23.32 -1.09
N ARG A 8 -4.99 -23.25 -0.42
CA ARG A 8 -5.98 -22.18 -0.65
C ARG A 8 -5.44 -20.78 -0.32
N ILE A 9 -4.59 -20.66 0.70
CA ILE A 9 -3.98 -19.37 1.07
C ILE A 9 -2.90 -18.97 0.07
N ASP A 10 -2.09 -19.91 -0.42
CA ASP A 10 -1.07 -19.65 -1.46
C ASP A 10 -1.69 -19.20 -2.79
N GLU A 11 -2.80 -19.83 -3.20
CA GLU A 11 -3.53 -19.41 -4.40
C GLU A 11 -4.20 -18.05 -4.24
N LEU A 12 -4.81 -17.77 -3.08
CA LEU A 12 -5.34 -16.44 -2.76
C LEU A 12 -4.24 -15.37 -2.73
N HIS A 13 -3.05 -15.72 -2.26
CA HIS A 13 -1.88 -14.82 -2.26
C HIS A 13 -1.44 -14.50 -3.68
N LYS A 14 -1.30 -15.52 -4.54
CA LYS A 14 -0.94 -15.33 -5.96
C LYS A 14 -1.98 -14.52 -6.72
N PHE A 15 -3.27 -14.77 -6.44
CA PHE A 15 -4.38 -14.01 -7.03
C PHE A 15 -4.36 -12.55 -6.56
N SER A 16 -4.10 -12.33 -5.27
CA SER A 16 -3.97 -11.01 -4.67
C SER A 16 -2.79 -10.25 -5.26
N ASP A 17 -1.61 -10.86 -5.35
CA ASP A 17 -0.39 -10.18 -5.81
C ASP A 17 -0.42 -9.83 -7.30
N GLY A 18 -0.88 -10.74 -8.16
CA GLY A 18 -1.05 -10.46 -9.59
C GLY A 18 -2.05 -9.33 -9.82
N THR A 19 -3.24 -9.44 -9.22
CA THR A 19 -4.31 -8.45 -9.36
C THR A 19 -3.92 -7.11 -8.73
N LEU A 20 -3.25 -7.10 -7.58
CA LEU A 20 -2.73 -5.88 -6.95
C LEU A 20 -1.65 -5.22 -7.80
N ASN A 21 -0.82 -5.99 -8.49
CA ASN A 21 0.21 -5.43 -9.38
C ASN A 21 -0.42 -4.78 -10.61
N ASP A 22 -1.44 -5.40 -11.20
CA ASP A 22 -2.16 -4.85 -12.35
C ASP A 22 -2.94 -3.58 -11.98
N VAL A 23 -3.58 -3.57 -10.80
CA VAL A 23 -4.25 -2.37 -10.27
C VAL A 23 -3.23 -1.25 -9.98
N ARG A 24 -2.04 -1.59 -9.47
CA ARG A 24 -0.96 -0.61 -9.27
C ARG A 24 -0.46 -0.03 -10.59
N ASN A 25 -0.25 -0.86 -11.61
CA ASN A 25 0.17 -0.40 -12.93
C ASN A 25 -0.89 0.49 -13.60
N ALA A 26 -2.17 0.07 -13.59
CA ALA A 26 -3.26 0.86 -14.15
C ALA A 26 -3.41 2.23 -13.45
N LEU A 27 -3.16 2.28 -12.14
CA LEU A 27 -3.16 3.52 -11.39
C LEU A 27 -1.95 4.40 -11.74
N ASP A 28 -0.75 3.83 -11.85
CA ASP A 28 0.48 4.55 -12.23
C ASP A 28 0.37 5.14 -13.64
N ASP A 29 -0.15 4.37 -14.60
CA ASP A 29 -0.36 4.82 -15.98
C ASP A 29 -1.39 5.96 -16.05
N ARG A 30 -2.48 5.87 -15.27
CA ARG A 30 -3.45 6.96 -15.17
C ARG A 30 -2.86 8.19 -14.50
N LEU A 31 -2.01 8.01 -13.48
CA LEU A 31 -1.29 9.10 -12.82
C LEU A 31 -0.29 9.77 -13.79
N LYS A 32 0.43 8.98 -14.58
CA LYS A 32 1.32 9.47 -15.65
C LYS A 32 0.54 10.22 -16.73
N GLY A 33 -0.65 9.75 -17.11
CA GLY A 33 -1.55 10.45 -18.03
C GLY A 33 -1.99 11.81 -17.47
N ILE A 34 -2.38 11.87 -16.20
CA ILE A 34 -2.70 13.13 -15.50
C ILE A 34 -1.47 14.05 -15.43
N ARG A 35 -0.29 13.48 -15.16
CA ARG A 35 1.00 14.20 -15.12
C ARG A 35 1.45 14.67 -16.51
N MET A 36 1.14 13.94 -17.58
CA MET A 36 1.49 14.35 -18.95
C MET A 36 0.47 15.30 -19.57
N GLN A 37 -0.80 15.29 -19.14
CA GLN A 37 -1.80 16.23 -19.67
C GLN A 37 -1.78 17.59 -18.97
N TYR A 38 -1.48 17.65 -17.67
CA TYR A 38 -1.54 18.90 -16.90
C TYR A 38 -0.17 19.44 -16.44
N LEU A 39 0.87 18.62 -16.46
CA LEU A 39 2.19 18.95 -15.92
C LEU A 39 3.32 19.21 -16.96
N PRO A 40 3.16 19.16 -18.31
CA PRO A 40 4.20 19.64 -19.21
C PRO A 40 4.39 21.16 -19.20
N THR A 41 3.37 21.91 -18.76
CA THR A 41 3.26 23.35 -18.99
C THR A 41 3.42 24.23 -17.76
N THR A 42 3.43 23.67 -16.55
CA THR A 42 3.70 24.46 -15.33
C THR A 42 5.18 24.41 -15.00
N ILE A 43 5.89 25.38 -15.58
CA ILE A 43 7.18 25.94 -15.13
C ILE A 43 7.46 25.53 -13.68
N TRP A 44 8.20 24.42 -13.51
CA TRP A 44 8.55 23.90 -12.20
C TRP A 44 9.56 24.86 -11.58
N ARG A 45 9.09 25.78 -10.73
CA ARG A 45 10.00 26.58 -9.91
C ARG A 45 10.57 25.67 -8.83
N LYS A 46 11.82 25.92 -8.43
CA LYS A 46 12.57 25.11 -7.44
C LYS A 46 11.75 24.81 -6.17
N GLY A 47 10.88 25.74 -5.73
CA GLY A 47 10.00 25.56 -4.58
C GLY A 47 8.86 24.54 -4.74
N ASP A 48 8.42 24.23 -5.96
CA ASP A 48 7.38 23.21 -6.19
C ASP A 48 7.91 21.79 -5.94
N LYS A 49 9.21 21.58 -6.20
CA LYS A 49 9.89 20.32 -5.88
C LYS A 49 9.98 20.09 -4.36
N ASP A 50 10.34 21.13 -3.61
CA ASP A 50 10.43 21.05 -2.15
C ASP A 50 9.04 20.83 -1.52
N LYS A 51 8.00 21.47 -2.08
CA LYS A 51 6.61 21.25 -1.66
C LYS A 51 6.13 19.84 -1.98
N ALA A 52 6.44 19.30 -3.16
CA ALA A 52 6.13 17.93 -3.52
C ALA A 52 6.87 16.92 -2.61
N ALA A 53 8.15 17.16 -2.32
CA ALA A 53 8.94 16.33 -1.40
C ALA A 53 8.33 16.32 0.01
N ALA A 54 7.88 17.47 0.52
CA ALA A 54 7.20 17.57 1.81
C ALA A 54 5.88 16.78 1.84
N ILE A 55 5.08 16.84 0.78
CA ILE A 55 3.82 16.06 0.67
C ILE A 55 4.11 14.56 0.63
N ILE A 56 5.09 14.13 -0.17
CA ILE A 56 5.52 12.72 -0.24
C ILE A 56 6.02 12.24 1.13
N GLN A 57 6.79 13.06 1.83
CA GLN A 57 7.27 12.75 3.18
C GLN A 57 6.13 12.63 4.19
N ALA A 58 5.12 13.50 4.12
CA ALA A 58 3.94 13.43 4.98
C ALA A 58 3.13 12.14 4.73
N ILE A 59 2.94 11.76 3.47
CA ILE A 59 2.26 10.51 3.08
C ILE A 59 3.05 9.29 3.62
N ASN A 60 4.37 9.26 3.42
CA ASN A 60 5.22 8.20 3.95
C ASN A 60 5.14 8.10 5.48
N LYS A 61 5.12 9.24 6.18
CA LYS A 61 4.96 9.29 7.65
C LYS A 61 3.62 8.70 8.08
N MET A 62 2.53 9.08 7.41
CA MET A 62 1.19 8.52 7.70
C MET A 62 1.11 7.02 7.43
N LEU A 63 1.69 6.55 6.33
CA LEU A 63 1.71 5.13 5.99
C LEU A 63 2.53 4.31 6.99
N LYS A 64 3.67 4.84 7.47
CA LYS A 64 4.49 4.20 8.50
C LYS A 64 3.71 4.05 9.81
N THR A 65 2.99 5.08 10.24
CA THR A 65 2.11 5.01 11.42
C THR A 65 1.02 3.96 11.28
N ARG A 66 0.33 3.91 10.13
CA ARG A 66 -0.71 2.89 9.87
C ARG A 66 -0.13 1.46 9.85
N ARG A 67 1.07 1.29 9.30
CA ARG A 67 1.75 -0.02 9.28
C ARG A 67 2.13 -0.47 10.70
N ILE A 68 2.57 0.46 11.55
CA ILE A 68 2.86 0.18 12.96
C ILE A 68 1.59 -0.18 13.73
N MET A 69 0.50 0.60 13.60
CA MET A 69 -0.80 0.26 14.22
C MET A 69 -1.28 -1.13 13.82
N ARG A 70 -1.30 -1.45 12.52
CA ARG A 70 -1.70 -2.80 12.06
C ARG A 70 -0.81 -3.92 12.61
N SER A 71 0.49 -3.67 12.76
CA SER A 71 1.40 -4.64 13.38
C SER A 71 1.10 -4.81 14.87
N LEU A 72 0.77 -3.73 15.58
CA LEU A 72 0.38 -3.76 16.98
C LEU A 72 -0.98 -4.43 17.19
N GLU A 73 -1.97 -4.17 16.33
CA GLU A 73 -3.27 -4.86 16.33
C GLU A 73 -3.11 -6.37 16.13
N ARG A 74 -2.23 -6.81 15.21
CA ARG A 74 -1.92 -8.23 15.04
C ARG A 74 -1.20 -8.83 16.24
N PHE A 75 -0.35 -8.06 16.91
CA PHE A 75 0.35 -8.49 18.12
C PHE A 75 -0.60 -8.64 19.32
N VAL A 76 -1.54 -7.69 19.49
CA VAL A 76 -2.53 -7.70 20.57
C VAL A 76 -3.67 -8.71 20.28
N GLY A 77 -4.16 -8.77 19.05
CA GLY A 77 -5.22 -9.69 18.61
C GLY A 77 -4.79 -11.16 18.50
N GLY A 78 -3.49 -11.46 18.58
CA GLY A 78 -2.97 -12.81 18.68
C GLY A 78 -2.99 -13.41 20.09
N ARG A 79 -3.45 -12.67 21.11
CA ARG A 79 -3.53 -13.10 22.52
C ARG A 79 -4.94 -13.38 23.05
N GLN A 80 -5.96 -13.41 22.20
CA GLN A 80 -7.31 -13.79 22.62
C GLN A 80 -7.71 -15.10 21.92
N TYR A 81 -8.20 -16.05 22.74
CA TYR A 81 -8.56 -17.45 22.44
C TYR A 81 -7.47 -18.52 22.66
N GLU A 82 -6.83 -18.53 23.82
CA GLU A 82 -6.41 -19.78 24.51
C GLU A 82 -6.91 -19.73 25.96
N GLY A 83 -8.23 -19.75 26.10
CA GLY A 83 -8.91 -19.80 27.39
C GLY A 83 -10.30 -20.34 27.14
N ASP A 84 -10.37 -21.65 26.92
CA ASP A 84 -11.51 -22.54 27.14
C ASP A 84 -11.11 -23.94 26.67
N PHE A 85 -10.32 -24.65 27.48
CA PHE A 85 -10.28 -26.11 27.65
C PHE A 85 -9.62 -26.43 28.99
#